data_AF-A0A949MK33-F1
#
_entry.id   AF-A0A949MK33-F1
#
_cell.length_a   1.000
_cell.length_b   1.000
_cell.length_c   1.000
_cell.angle_alpha   90.00
_cell.angle_beta   90.00
_cell.angle_gamma   90.00
#
_symmetry.space_group_name_H-M   'P 1'
#
loop_
_entity.id
_entity.type
_entity.pdbx_description
1 polymer ?
#
loop_
_entity_poly.entity_id
_entity_poly.type
_entity_poly.pdbx_seq_one_letter_code
_entity_poly.pdbx_strand_id
1 'polypeptide(L)' 'MWGSRRFETRDNSRNNWWVALLTFGEGWHNDHHHDPRAARHGYRWYEIDVNWYNIVALRALGLVWDPVKPKALKAA' A
#
# COMPACT_ATOMS: atom_id res chain seq x y z
N MET A 1 -9.47 -15.41 7.43
CA MET A 1 -8.28 -14.52 7.48
C MET A 1 -8.56 -13.35 8.42
N TRP A 2 -7.53 -12.79 9.06
CA TRP A 2 -7.64 -11.71 10.05
C TRP A 2 -7.29 -10.35 9.45
N GLY A 3 -7.89 -9.28 9.99
CA GLY A 3 -7.65 -7.89 9.56
C GLY A 3 -8.89 -7.20 8.99
N SER A 4 -8.74 -5.94 8.61
CA SER A 4 -9.82 -5.12 8.06
C SER A 4 -9.93 -5.28 6.54
N ARG A 5 -11.08 -4.92 5.98
CA ARG A 5 -11.32 -4.92 4.54
C ARG A 5 -11.94 -3.59 4.15
N ARG A 6 -11.14 -2.71 3.54
CA ARG A 6 -11.56 -1.37 3.13
C ARG A 6 -12.21 -1.37 1.75
N PHE A 7 -11.67 -2.19 0.85
CA PHE A 7 -12.11 -2.24 -0.54
C PHE A 7 -12.70 -3.61 -0.87
N GLU A 8 -13.74 -3.58 -1.71
CA GLU A 8 -14.27 -4.78 -2.34
C GLU A 8 -13.27 -5.28 -3.40
N THR A 9 -12.77 -6.48 -3.18
CA THR A 9 -11.84 -7.20 -4.06
C THR A 9 -12.46 -8.57 -4.40
N ARG A 10 -11.95 -9.28 -5.39
CA ARG A 10 -12.47 -10.61 -5.74
C ARG A 10 -12.00 -11.72 -4.79
N ASP A 11 -10.93 -11.45 -4.05
CA ASP A 11 -10.32 -12.34 -3.08
C ASP A 11 -10.74 -12.01 -1.62
N ASN A 12 -10.11 -12.70 -0.68
CA ASN A 12 -10.32 -12.51 0.75
C ASN A 12 -9.17 -11.73 1.43
N SER A 13 -8.41 -10.90 0.68
CA SER A 13 -7.33 -10.07 1.22
C SER A 13 -7.80 -9.18 2.36
N ARG A 14 -6.90 -8.90 3.33
CA ARG A 14 -7.18 -8.11 4.53
C ARG A 14 -6.00 -7.20 4.86
N ASN A 15 -6.27 -6.00 5.36
CA ASN A 15 -5.26 -5.12 5.92
C ASN A 15 -4.97 -5.52 7.37
N ASN A 16 -3.69 -5.66 7.70
CA ASN A 16 -3.23 -6.01 9.03
C ASN A 16 -2.00 -5.17 9.40
N TRP A 17 -2.17 -4.23 10.33
CA TRP A 17 -1.15 -3.23 10.66
C TRP A 17 0.11 -3.81 11.29
N TRP A 18 0.00 -4.87 12.10
CA TRP A 18 1.18 -5.47 12.74
C TRP A 18 1.95 -6.34 11.76
N VAL A 19 1.25 -6.99 10.81
CA VAL A 19 1.90 -7.66 9.68
C VAL A 19 2.61 -6.60 8.84
N ALA A 20 1.95 -5.49 8.50
CA ALA A 20 2.54 -4.41 7.71
C ALA A 20 3.83 -3.86 8.34
N LEU A 21 3.87 -3.75 9.67
CA LEU A 21 5.06 -3.33 10.39
C LEU A 21 6.21 -4.35 10.25
N LEU A 22 5.93 -5.66 10.36
CA LEU A 22 6.94 -6.71 10.25
C LEU A 22 7.40 -6.96 8.81
N THR A 23 6.53 -6.72 7.84
CA THR A 23 6.77 -6.99 6.42
C THR A 23 6.98 -5.72 5.61
N PHE A 24 7.32 -4.60 6.26
CA PHE A 24 7.71 -3.35 5.59
C PHE A 24 6.62 -2.72 4.69
N GLY A 25 5.34 -3.04 4.93
CA GLY A 25 4.19 -2.49 4.20
C GLY A 25 3.27 -3.54 3.56
N GLU A 26 3.72 -4.78 3.38
CA GLU A 26 2.95 -5.83 2.67
C GLU A 26 1.65 -6.23 3.39
N GLY A 27 1.51 -5.88 4.67
CA GLY A 27 0.28 -6.10 5.44
C GLY A 27 -0.89 -5.20 5.04
N TRP A 28 -0.69 -4.15 4.23
CA TRP A 28 -1.78 -3.39 3.59
C TRP A 28 -2.32 -4.15 2.36
N HIS A 29 -2.63 -5.43 2.57
CA HIS A 29 -2.84 -6.39 1.50
C HIS A 29 -4.17 -6.20 0.76
N ASN A 30 -5.23 -5.81 1.47
CA ASN A 30 -6.51 -5.50 0.83
C ASN A 30 -6.43 -4.21 0.00
N ASP A 31 -5.68 -3.23 0.49
CA ASP A 31 -5.40 -2.00 -0.24
C ASP A 31 -4.59 -2.28 -1.51
N HIS A 32 -3.51 -3.08 -1.41
CA HIS A 32 -2.74 -3.48 -2.58
C HIS A 32 -3.56 -4.28 -3.59
N HIS A 33 -4.42 -5.20 -3.13
CA HIS A 33 -5.29 -5.97 -4.02
C HIS A 33 -6.37 -5.12 -4.71
N HIS A 34 -6.70 -3.94 -4.16
CA HIS A 34 -7.57 -2.98 -4.83
C HIS A 34 -6.86 -2.26 -5.99
N ASP A 35 -5.57 -1.95 -5.83
CA ASP A 35 -4.74 -1.32 -6.87
C ASP A 35 -3.35 -1.97 -6.97
N PRO A 36 -3.26 -3.19 -7.54
CA PRO A 36 -2.04 -4.00 -7.50
C PRO A 36 -0.89 -3.42 -8.32
N ARG A 37 -1.17 -2.42 -9.16
CA ARG A 37 -0.16 -1.70 -9.93
C ARG A 37 0.50 -0.58 -9.14
N ALA A 38 -0.11 -0.12 -8.05
CA ALA A 38 0.44 0.96 -7.25
C ALA A 38 1.67 0.48 -6.49
N ALA A 39 2.74 1.27 -6.54
CA ALA A 39 3.98 1.02 -5.82
C ALA A 39 3.85 1.23 -4.30
N ARG A 40 2.80 1.92 -3.86
CA ARG A 40 2.44 2.10 -2.46
C ARG A 40 1.29 1.17 -2.13
N HIS A 41 1.43 0.39 -1.07
CA HIS A 41 0.44 -0.56 -0.58
C HIS A 41 -0.65 0.16 0.23
N GLY A 42 -0.27 1.15 1.05
CA GLY A 42 -1.22 1.90 1.89
C GLY A 42 -1.89 3.09 1.20
N TYR A 43 -3.15 3.38 1.57
CA TYR A 43 -3.93 4.52 1.08
C TYR A 43 -3.99 5.70 2.07
N ARG A 44 -3.89 5.44 3.37
CA ARG A 44 -4.01 6.45 4.43
C ARG A 44 -2.64 6.92 4.91
N TRP A 45 -2.58 8.12 5.47
CA TRP A 45 -1.31 8.71 5.93
C TRP A 45 -0.68 7.92 7.10
N TYR A 46 -1.49 7.25 7.92
CA TYR A 46 -1.06 6.43 9.05
C TYR A 46 -0.68 4.99 8.65
N GLU A 47 -0.85 4.61 7.37
CA GLU A 47 -0.45 3.30 6.87
C GLU A 47 1.02 3.34 6.49
N ILE A 48 1.85 2.99 7.48
CA ILE A 48 3.31 2.95 7.35
C ILE A 48 3.69 1.90 6.31
N ASP A 49 4.38 2.35 5.27
CA ASP A 49 4.79 1.53 4.14
C ASP A 49 6.26 1.84 3.84
N VAL A 50 7.14 1.03 4.43
CA VAL A 50 8.59 1.21 4.35
C VAL A 50 9.08 0.97 2.92
N ASN A 51 8.47 0.04 2.19
CA ASN A 51 8.75 -0.19 0.77
C ASN A 51 8.46 1.07 -0.06
N TRP A 52 7.31 1.73 0.15
CA TRP A 52 7.03 3.00 -0.50
C TRP A 52 8.04 4.09 -0.14
N TYR A 53 8.45 4.20 1.12
CA TYR A 53 9.45 5.18 1.53
C TYR A 53 10.81 4.94 0.85
N ASN A 54 11.23 3.68 0.70
CA ASN A 54 12.43 3.32 -0.06
C ASN A 54 12.31 3.77 -1.53
N ILE A 55 11.16 3.55 -2.17
CA ILE A 55 10.91 3.99 -3.55
C ILE A 55 10.97 5.52 -3.66
N VAL A 56 10.41 6.26 -2.69
CA VAL A 56 10.49 7.71 -2.65
C VAL A 56 11.92 8.20 -2.46
N ALA A 57 12.70 7.55 -1.59
CA ALA A 57 14.12 7.87 -1.41
C ALA A 57 14.93 7.62 -2.69
N LEU A 58 14.73 6.47 -3.35
CA LEU A 58 15.37 6.15 -4.62
C LEU A 58 14.96 7.12 -5.73
N ARG A 59 13.70 7.58 -5.74
CA ARG A 59 13.23 8.63 -6.65
C ARG A 59 13.93 9.97 -6.38
N ALA A 60 14.13 10.35 -5.12
CA ALA A 60 14.84 11.56 -4.75
C ALA A 60 16.33 11.52 -5.19
N LEU A 61 16.92 10.32 -5.20
CA LEU A 61 18.27 10.08 -5.71
C LEU A 61 18.34 9.97 -7.25
N GLY A 62 17.21 10.08 -7.97
CA GLY A 62 17.15 9.95 -9.42
C GLY A 62 17.26 8.51 -9.95
N LEU A 63 17.14 7.50 -9.08
CA LEU A 63 17.24 6.08 -9.45
C LEU A 63 15.90 5.46 -9.87
N VAL A 64 14.79 6.07 -9.49
CA VAL A 64 13.44 5.65 -9.88
C VAL A 64 12.72 6.84 -10.52
N TRP A 65 12.05 6.59 -11.64
CA TRP A 65 11.20 7.56 -12.32
C TRP A 65 9.75 7.07 -12.39
N ASP A 66 8.81 8.01 -12.25
CA ASP A 66 7.37 7.82 -12.39
C ASP A 66 6.75 6.60 -11.66
N PRO A 67 6.92 6.45 -10.33
CA PRO A 67 6.28 5.36 -9.60
C PRO A 67 4.76 5.52 -9.59
N VAL A 68 4.05 4.45 -9.98
CA VAL A 68 2.58 4.42 -10.00
C VAL A 68 2.04 4.61 -8.58
N LYS A 69 1.21 5.65 -8.40
CA LYS A 69 0.55 5.93 -7.12
C LYS A 69 -0.79 5.21 -7.02
N PRO A 70 -1.28 4.94 -5.80
CA PRO A 70 -2.64 4.45 -5.61
C PRO A 70 -3.64 5.45 -6.18
N LYS A 71 -4.73 4.94 -6.75
CA LYS A 71 -5.87 5.77 -7.15
C LYS A 71 -6.32 6.66 -5.98
N ALA A 72 -6.78 7.88 -6.29
CA ALA A 72 -7.35 8.75 -5.27
C ALA A 72 -8.55 8.05 -4.59
N LEU A 73 -8.62 8.13 -3.26
CA LEU A 73 -9.84 7.77 -2.55
C LEU A 73 -10.96 8.67 -3.08
N LYS A 74 -12.04 8.07 -3.58
CA LYS A 74 -13.25 8.84 -3.84
C LYS A 74 -13.73 9.39 -2.49
N ALA A 75 -14.01 10.69 -2.43
CA ALA A 75 -14.74 11.25 -1.29
C ALA A 75 -16.09 10.52 -1.21
N ALA A 76 -16.42 10.02 -0.02
CA ALA A 76 -17.70 9.40 0.28
C ALA A 76 -18.78 10.48 0.40
#